data_AF-A0A5C6TXE8-F1
#
_entry.id   AF-A0A5C6TXE8-F1
#
_cell.length_a   1.000
_cell.length_b   1.000
_cell.length_c   1.000
_cell.angle_alpha   90.00
_cell.angle_beta   90.00
_cell.angle_gamma   90.00
#
_symmetry.space_group_name_H-M   'P 1'
#
loop_
_entity.id
_entity.type
_entity.pdbx_description
1 polymer ?
#
loop_
_entity_poly.entity_id
_entity_poly.type
_entity_poly.pdbx_seq_one_letter_code
_entity_poly.pdbx_strand_id
1 'polypeptide(L)'
;MRKRLAAITAAALLASCGGGNPLSNPDSISNPGQTSGQKLSFIYFQRCINPIYLLQLQVNQNGVVTTNTCASGGCHDTNTGTGGALRPGADRHRGGPANPANTPEVVRATDMYKNFYSSQGATVIGAPSESRLLAKPLLTVLHGGGQIFFNLNDVNAKRIAYWISRPMPQGQDEFSIAGNSMLDPATGACLDQ
;
A
#
# COMPACT_ATOMS: atom_id res chain seq x y z
N MET A 1 -20.33 38.55 -56.53
CA MET A 1 -19.44 37.36 -56.35
C MET A 1 -20.03 36.44 -55.30
N ARG A 2 -20.48 35.25 -55.67
CA ARG A 2 -21.10 34.25 -54.77
C ARG A 2 -20.01 33.57 -53.93
N LYS A 3 -20.01 33.76 -52.60
CA LYS A 3 -19.14 32.99 -51.70
C LYS A 3 -19.90 31.72 -51.25
N ARG A 4 -19.37 30.57 -51.66
CA ARG A 4 -19.84 29.23 -51.25
C ARG A 4 -19.51 29.04 -49.77
N LEU A 5 -20.52 28.78 -48.92
CA LEU A 5 -20.27 28.25 -47.58
C LEU A 5 -19.91 26.76 -47.72
N ALA A 6 -18.67 26.42 -47.37
CA ALA A 6 -18.26 25.05 -47.17
C ALA A 6 -18.81 24.57 -45.81
N ALA A 7 -19.64 23.54 -45.82
CA ALA A 7 -20.10 22.88 -44.60
C ALA A 7 -18.93 22.05 -44.03
N ILE A 8 -18.43 22.42 -42.85
CA ILE A 8 -17.48 21.61 -42.09
C ILE A 8 -18.33 20.63 -41.25
N THR A 9 -18.34 19.37 -41.66
CA THR A 9 -18.86 18.25 -40.89
C THR A 9 -17.90 17.95 -39.73
N ALA A 10 -18.29 18.31 -38.51
CA ALA A 10 -17.61 17.84 -37.30
C ALA A 10 -18.02 16.39 -37.02
N ALA A 11 -17.15 15.44 -37.36
CA ALA A 11 -17.27 14.06 -36.90
C ALA A 11 -16.84 13.98 -35.43
N ALA A 12 -17.81 14.07 -34.52
CA ALA A 12 -17.65 13.70 -33.13
C ALA A 12 -18.09 12.24 -32.97
N LEU A 13 -17.14 11.29 -32.93
CA LEU A 13 -17.40 9.91 -32.52
C LEU A 13 -16.25 9.39 -31.64
N LEU A 14 -16.53 9.41 -30.34
CA LEU A 14 -16.30 8.35 -29.34
C LEU A 14 -14.88 7.75 -29.23
N ALA A 15 -14.09 8.32 -28.34
CA ALA A 15 -13.19 7.54 -27.49
C ALA A 15 -13.85 7.40 -26.11
N SER A 16 -14.82 6.49 -25.99
CA SER A 16 -15.34 6.02 -24.70
C SER A 16 -14.67 4.70 -24.34
N CYS A 17 -13.66 4.75 -23.46
CA CYS A 17 -13.23 3.63 -22.62
C CYS A 17 -12.56 4.23 -21.39
N GLY A 18 -13.38 4.54 -20.38
CA GLY A 18 -12.95 5.15 -19.12
C GLY A 18 -14.15 5.47 -18.25
N GLY A 19 -15.12 4.56 -18.20
CA GLY A 19 -16.28 4.67 -17.31
C GLY A 19 -15.88 4.33 -15.88
N GLY A 20 -15.17 5.23 -15.21
CA GLY A 20 -15.02 5.21 -13.76
C GLY A 20 -16.23 5.89 -13.12
N ASN A 21 -16.80 5.32 -12.06
CA ASN A 21 -17.73 6.04 -11.20
C ASN A 21 -16.98 7.30 -10.66
N PRO A 22 -17.60 8.49 -10.55
CA PRO A 22 -16.97 9.64 -9.88
C PRO A 22 -16.53 9.38 -8.43
N LEU A 23 -16.94 8.25 -7.83
CA LEU A 23 -16.45 7.74 -6.55
C LEU A 23 -15.37 6.65 -6.67
N SER A 24 -15.11 6.14 -7.88
CA SER A 24 -13.98 5.25 -8.14
C SER A 24 -12.68 6.04 -8.04
N ASN A 25 -11.63 5.39 -7.53
CA ASN A 25 -10.31 5.98 -7.60
C ASN A 25 -9.87 6.14 -9.07
N PRO A 26 -9.07 7.16 -9.38
CA PRO A 26 -8.47 7.27 -10.71
C PRO A 26 -7.63 6.02 -11.01
N ASP A 27 -7.60 5.63 -12.28
CA ASP A 27 -6.73 4.54 -12.74
C ASP A 27 -5.27 4.79 -12.33
N SER A 28 -4.56 3.68 -12.13
CA SER A 28 -3.20 3.55 -11.60
C SER A 28 -2.36 4.84 -11.59
N ILE A 29 -2.18 5.42 -10.41
CA ILE A 29 -1.10 6.36 -10.16
C ILE A 29 0.21 5.62 -10.45
N SER A 30 0.98 6.13 -11.42
CA SER A 30 2.38 5.70 -11.60
C SER A 30 3.10 5.94 -10.28
N ASN A 31 3.77 4.92 -9.74
CA ASN A 31 4.60 5.06 -8.54
C ASN A 31 6.05 5.26 -8.97
N PRO A 32 6.47 6.48 -9.36
CA PRO A 32 7.87 6.71 -9.66
C PRO A 32 8.69 6.33 -8.42
N GLY A 33 9.88 5.76 -8.65
CA GLY A 33 10.84 5.60 -7.56
C GLY A 33 11.03 6.94 -6.88
N GLN A 34 10.90 6.98 -5.55
CA GLN A 34 11.19 8.22 -4.84
C GLN A 34 12.70 8.47 -4.90
N THR A 35 13.11 9.52 -5.60
CA THR A 35 14.53 9.81 -5.86
C THR A 35 15.24 10.54 -4.70
N SER A 36 14.50 10.90 -3.65
CA SER A 36 15.04 11.62 -2.48
C SER A 36 14.40 11.15 -1.18
N GLY A 37 15.10 11.40 -0.06
CA GLY A 37 14.68 11.03 1.29
C GLY A 37 14.98 9.57 1.67
N GLN A 38 14.89 9.26 2.97
CA GLN A 38 15.01 7.89 3.46
C GLN A 38 13.92 6.98 2.86
N LYS A 39 14.21 5.69 2.81
CA LYS A 39 13.34 4.64 2.28
C LYS A 39 13.14 3.55 3.32
N LEU A 40 12.06 2.81 3.22
CA LEU A 40 11.85 1.60 4.00
C LEU A 40 12.17 0.36 3.17
N SER A 41 12.44 -0.76 3.82
CA SER A 41 12.77 -2.02 3.14
C SER A 41 11.55 -2.60 2.42
N PHE A 42 11.63 -2.76 1.09
CA PHE A 42 10.59 -3.43 0.31
C PHE A 42 10.55 -4.93 0.60
N ILE A 43 11.71 -5.58 0.75
CA ILE A 43 11.77 -7.03 1.01
C ILE A 43 11.13 -7.38 2.36
N TYR A 44 11.38 -6.59 3.40
CA TYR A 44 10.71 -6.77 4.68
C TYR A 44 9.21 -6.47 4.56
N PHE A 45 8.82 -5.40 3.87
CA PHE A 45 7.42 -5.08 3.63
C PHE A 45 6.67 -6.25 2.99
N GLN A 46 7.17 -6.76 1.87
CA GLN A 46 6.53 -7.84 1.12
C GLN A 46 6.35 -9.09 1.97
N ARG A 47 7.36 -9.44 2.77
CA ARG A 47 7.39 -10.69 3.54
C ARG A 47 6.65 -10.59 4.87
N CYS A 48 6.66 -9.41 5.51
CA CYS A 48 6.30 -9.26 6.91
C CYS A 48 5.13 -8.31 7.15
N ILE A 49 4.98 -7.26 6.32
CA ILE A 49 3.93 -6.25 6.49
C ILE A 49 2.72 -6.55 5.61
N ASN A 50 2.93 -6.83 4.32
CA ASN A 50 1.84 -7.10 3.39
C ASN A 50 0.92 -8.26 3.86
N PRO A 51 1.42 -9.36 4.44
CA PRO A 51 0.54 -10.41 4.98
C PRO A 51 -0.42 -9.92 6.08
N ILE A 52 -0.05 -8.88 6.84
CA ILE A 52 -0.92 -8.29 7.88
C ILE A 52 -2.21 -7.75 7.25
N TYR A 53 -2.14 -7.21 6.03
CA TYR A 53 -3.32 -6.66 5.34
C TYR A 53 -4.34 -7.71 4.91
N LEU A 54 -3.95 -8.99 4.96
CA LEU A 54 -4.76 -10.13 4.57
C LEU A 54 -5.25 -10.93 5.78
N LEU A 55 -4.88 -10.53 7.00
CA LEU A 55 -5.40 -11.13 8.22
C LEU A 55 -6.91 -10.91 8.30
N GLN A 56 -7.63 -11.96 8.67
CA GLN A 56 -9.05 -11.86 8.96
C GLN A 56 -9.22 -11.19 10.33
N LEU A 57 -9.93 -10.07 10.32
CA LEU A 57 -10.18 -9.22 11.46
C LEU A 57 -11.68 -9.24 11.76
N GLN A 58 -12.03 -9.43 13.03
CA GLN A 58 -13.37 -9.10 13.51
C GLN A 58 -13.48 -7.59 13.56
N VAL A 59 -14.42 -7.03 12.79
CA VAL A 59 -14.67 -5.60 12.69
C VAL A 59 -16.07 -5.33 13.21
N ASN A 60 -16.18 -4.42 14.18
CA ASN A 60 -17.46 -3.94 14.68
C ASN A 60 -17.71 -2.54 14.14
N GLN A 61 -18.63 -2.43 13.18
CA GLN A 61 -19.08 -1.18 12.60
C GLN A 61 -20.51 -0.92 13.01
N ASN A 62 -20.74 0.13 13.82
CA ASN A 62 -22.06 0.53 14.28
C ASN A 62 -22.86 -0.61 14.94
N GLY A 63 -22.19 -1.51 15.68
CA GLY A 63 -22.82 -2.64 16.36
C GLY A 63 -22.97 -3.90 15.51
N VAL A 64 -22.61 -3.85 14.22
CA VAL A 64 -22.61 -5.03 13.34
C VAL A 64 -21.20 -5.61 13.30
N VAL A 65 -21.08 -6.86 13.74
CA VAL A 65 -19.81 -7.61 13.73
C VAL A 65 -19.68 -8.36 12.41
N THR A 66 -18.58 -8.13 11.70
CA THR A 66 -18.25 -8.78 10.43
C THR A 66 -16.81 -9.25 10.42
N THR A 67 -16.48 -10.17 9.51
CA THR A 67 -15.08 -10.56 9.26
C THR A 67 -14.58 -9.87 8.00
N ASN A 68 -13.61 -8.97 8.13
CA ASN A 68 -12.98 -8.24 7.02
C ASN A 68 -11.45 -8.44 7.03
N THR A 69 -10.75 -7.89 6.04
CA THR A 69 -9.30 -7.69 6.09
C THR A 69 -8.99 -6.21 5.89
N CYS A 70 -7.75 -5.76 6.11
CA CYS A 70 -7.41 -4.37 5.77
C CYS A 70 -7.59 -4.12 4.26
N ALA A 71 -7.16 -5.07 3.42
CA ALA A 71 -7.15 -4.95 1.96
C ALA A 71 -8.46 -5.37 1.27
N SER A 72 -9.53 -5.69 2.02
CA SER A 72 -10.81 -6.15 1.44
C SER A 72 -12.01 -5.71 2.30
N GLY A 73 -13.23 -6.08 1.90
CA GLY A 73 -14.43 -5.74 2.67
C GLY A 73 -14.74 -4.24 2.75
N GLY A 74 -14.31 -3.46 1.74
CA GLY A 74 -14.58 -2.02 1.64
C GLY A 74 -13.75 -1.13 2.59
N CYS A 75 -12.81 -1.69 3.34
CA CYS A 75 -11.94 -0.94 4.26
C CYS A 75 -10.86 -0.18 3.50
N HIS A 76 -9.80 -0.83 3.03
CA HIS A 76 -8.75 -0.16 2.26
C HIS A 76 -8.51 -0.74 0.86
N ASP A 77 -9.50 -1.44 0.31
CA ASP A 77 -9.45 -1.94 -1.06
C ASP A 77 -9.17 -0.81 -2.08
N THR A 78 -8.30 -1.10 -3.05
CA THR A 78 -7.86 -0.12 -4.06
C THR A 78 -8.99 0.32 -4.99
N ASN A 79 -10.00 -0.50 -5.22
CA ASN A 79 -11.07 -0.22 -6.18
C ASN A 79 -12.33 0.34 -5.50
N THR A 80 -12.64 -0.15 -4.31
CA THR A 80 -13.93 0.02 -3.62
C THR A 80 -13.80 0.49 -2.17
N GLY A 81 -12.57 0.63 -1.65
CA GLY A 81 -12.32 0.97 -0.26
C GLY A 81 -12.64 2.42 0.10
N THR A 82 -13.10 2.64 1.33
CA THR A 82 -13.42 3.96 1.90
C THR A 82 -12.38 4.49 2.89
N GLY A 83 -11.35 3.70 3.21
CA GLY A 83 -10.33 3.94 4.24
C GLY A 83 -9.29 5.02 3.93
N GLY A 84 -9.54 5.90 2.96
CA GLY A 84 -8.71 7.06 2.65
C GLY A 84 -7.46 6.74 1.83
N ALA A 85 -6.31 7.34 2.18
CA ALA A 85 -5.11 7.33 1.34
C ALA A 85 -4.32 6.00 1.35
N LEU A 86 -4.53 5.15 2.36
CA LEU A 86 -3.96 3.81 2.40
C LEU A 86 -4.80 2.89 1.49
N ARG A 87 -4.16 2.30 0.47
CA ARG A 87 -4.77 1.52 -0.63
C ARG A 87 -4.04 0.20 -0.92
N PRO A 88 -3.94 -0.73 0.05
CA PRO A 88 -3.47 -2.08 -0.20
C PRO A 88 -4.50 -2.87 -1.02
N GLY A 89 -4.04 -3.50 -2.11
CA GLY A 89 -4.77 -4.55 -2.81
C GLY A 89 -4.54 -5.92 -2.16
N ALA A 90 -5.42 -6.88 -2.47
CA ALA A 90 -5.38 -8.25 -1.96
C ALA A 90 -4.25 -9.13 -2.54
N ASP A 91 -3.20 -8.54 -3.12
CA ASP A 91 -2.11 -9.27 -3.77
C ASP A 91 -1.37 -10.16 -2.78
N ARG A 92 -1.53 -11.47 -2.97
CA ARG A 92 -0.76 -12.52 -2.32
C ARG A 92 0.46 -12.83 -3.18
N HIS A 93 1.49 -12.00 -3.03
CA HIS A 93 2.88 -12.41 -3.24
C HIS A 93 3.27 -12.85 -4.66
N ARG A 94 2.84 -12.17 -5.73
CA ARG A 94 3.41 -12.45 -7.07
C ARG A 94 4.33 -11.34 -7.55
N GLY A 95 5.61 -11.42 -7.16
CA GLY A 95 6.67 -10.63 -7.80
C GLY A 95 7.76 -10.08 -6.88
N GLY A 96 8.24 -10.85 -5.90
CA GLY A 96 9.40 -10.43 -5.09
C GLY A 96 10.72 -10.43 -5.85
N PRO A 97 11.77 -9.76 -5.33
CA PRO A 97 13.10 -9.70 -5.94
C PRO A 97 13.83 -11.06 -5.98
N ALA A 98 13.23 -12.13 -5.45
CA ALA A 98 13.78 -13.49 -5.50
C ALA A 98 13.83 -14.08 -6.93
N ASN A 99 13.09 -13.50 -7.88
CA ASN A 99 13.27 -13.81 -9.29
C ASN A 99 14.31 -12.85 -9.89
N PRO A 100 15.46 -13.33 -10.40
CA PRO A 100 16.48 -12.47 -11.01
C PRO A 100 15.98 -11.69 -12.25
N ALA A 101 14.82 -12.01 -12.82
CA ALA A 101 14.17 -11.23 -13.87
C ALA A 101 13.43 -9.97 -13.35
N ASN A 102 13.26 -9.80 -12.04
CA ASN A 102 12.56 -8.68 -11.45
C ASN A 102 13.52 -7.50 -11.19
N THR A 103 13.78 -6.70 -12.23
CA THR A 103 14.47 -5.42 -12.05
C THR A 103 13.64 -4.49 -11.16
N PRO A 104 14.24 -3.47 -10.51
CA PRO A 104 13.50 -2.46 -9.75
C PRO A 104 12.30 -1.87 -10.52
N GLU A 105 12.45 -1.61 -11.82
CA GLU A 105 11.40 -1.05 -12.67
C GLU A 105 10.21 -2.02 -12.81
N VAL A 106 10.50 -3.31 -13.01
CA VAL A 106 9.46 -4.35 -13.07
C VAL A 106 8.72 -4.46 -11.74
N VAL A 107 9.44 -4.44 -10.61
CA VAL A 107 8.82 -4.51 -9.28
C VAL A 107 7.94 -3.29 -9.02
N ARG A 108 8.38 -2.08 -9.40
CA ARG A 108 7.61 -0.84 -9.20
C ARG A 108 6.26 -0.83 -9.93
N ALA A 109 6.12 -1.61 -11.00
CA ALA A 109 4.88 -1.76 -11.74
C ALA A 109 3.88 -2.76 -11.09
N THR A 110 4.29 -3.52 -10.08
CA THR A 110 3.45 -4.54 -9.42
C THR A 110 2.44 -3.96 -8.43
N ASP A 111 1.37 -4.70 -8.17
CA ASP A 111 0.41 -4.37 -7.10
C ASP A 111 1.04 -4.46 -5.71
N MET A 112 1.95 -5.40 -5.48
CA MET A 112 2.77 -5.45 -4.26
C MET A 112 3.52 -4.14 -4.00
N TYR A 113 4.11 -3.53 -5.03
CA TYR A 113 4.79 -2.24 -4.87
C TYR A 113 3.82 -1.09 -4.63
N LYS A 114 2.62 -1.12 -5.20
CA LYS A 114 1.55 -0.17 -4.83
C LYS A 114 1.22 -0.27 -3.34
N ASN A 115 1.12 -1.48 -2.81
CA ASN A 115 0.88 -1.70 -1.38
C ASN A 115 2.02 -1.11 -0.54
N PHE A 116 3.28 -1.35 -0.92
CA PHE A 116 4.45 -0.78 -0.26
C PHE A 116 4.42 0.75 -0.28
N TYR A 117 4.26 1.34 -1.47
CA TYR A 117 4.29 2.77 -1.69
C TYR A 117 3.20 3.49 -0.89
N SER A 118 1.98 2.94 -0.91
CA SER A 118 0.86 3.46 -0.11
C SER A 118 1.11 3.36 1.39
N SER A 119 1.72 2.26 1.86
CA SER A 119 2.06 2.06 3.27
C SER A 119 3.15 3.01 3.74
N GLN A 120 4.20 3.22 2.93
CA GLN A 120 5.24 4.21 3.21
C GLN A 120 4.66 5.63 3.22
N GLY A 121 3.70 5.95 2.34
CA GLY A 121 2.99 7.23 2.35
C GLY A 121 2.16 7.49 3.61
N ALA A 122 1.79 6.45 4.35
CA ALA A 122 1.10 6.55 5.65
C ALA A 122 2.07 6.55 6.85
N THR A 123 3.37 6.63 6.60
CA THR A 123 4.44 6.46 7.59
C THR A 123 5.29 7.71 7.73
N VAL A 124 5.64 8.06 8.97
CA VAL A 124 6.75 8.95 9.29
C VAL A 124 7.97 8.06 9.53
N ILE A 125 8.87 7.99 8.55
CA ILE A 125 10.03 7.07 8.59
C ILE A 125 10.88 7.36 9.82
N GLY A 126 11.21 6.31 10.58
CA GLY A 126 11.93 6.40 11.85
C GLY A 126 11.06 6.69 13.07
N ALA A 127 9.79 7.08 12.90
CA ALA A 127 8.89 7.45 13.99
C ALA A 127 7.57 6.64 13.96
N PRO A 128 7.56 5.39 14.47
CA PRO A 128 6.36 4.55 14.43
C PRO A 128 5.15 5.15 15.14
N SER A 129 5.34 5.80 16.29
CA SER A 129 4.25 6.40 17.08
C SER A 129 3.59 7.58 16.38
N GLU A 130 4.30 8.26 15.48
CA GLU A 130 3.79 9.38 14.69
C GLU A 130 3.19 8.92 13.35
N SER A 131 3.41 7.65 12.99
CA SER A 131 2.97 7.08 11.74
C SER A 131 1.51 6.68 11.79
N ARG A 132 0.69 7.26 10.92
CA ARG A 132 -0.75 6.92 10.82
C ARG A 132 -0.97 5.44 10.54
N LEU A 133 -0.04 4.79 9.82
CA LEU A 133 -0.08 3.36 9.54
C LEU A 133 -0.17 2.51 10.82
N LEU A 134 0.52 2.91 11.90
CA LEU A 134 0.50 2.19 13.18
C LEU A 134 -0.47 2.81 14.17
N ALA A 135 -0.51 4.14 14.27
CA ALA A 135 -1.29 4.84 15.27
C ALA A 135 -2.81 4.63 15.08
N LYS A 136 -3.32 4.62 13.84
CA LYS A 136 -4.77 4.47 13.61
C LYS A 136 -5.31 3.10 14.05
N PRO A 137 -4.72 1.96 13.65
CA PRO A 137 -5.18 0.64 14.08
C PRO A 137 -5.21 0.42 15.60
N LEU A 138 -4.47 1.22 16.40
CA LEU A 138 -4.46 1.14 17.86
C LEU A 138 -5.62 1.91 18.52
N LEU A 139 -6.33 2.76 17.77
CA LEU A 139 -7.39 3.63 18.30
C LEU A 139 -8.75 2.93 18.22
N THR A 140 -9.53 3.01 19.30
CA THR A 140 -10.87 2.40 19.39
C THR A 140 -11.92 3.08 18.52
N VAL A 141 -11.88 4.40 18.35
CA VAL A 141 -12.98 5.16 17.73
C VAL A 141 -12.60 5.80 16.39
N LEU A 142 -11.31 6.08 16.17
CA LEU A 142 -10.85 6.87 15.01
C LEU A 142 -10.42 6.02 13.80
N HIS A 143 -10.60 4.71 13.90
CA HIS A 143 -10.41 3.77 12.80
C HIS A 143 -11.77 3.16 12.46
N GLY A 144 -12.21 3.26 11.20
CA GLY A 144 -13.54 2.81 10.79
C GLY A 144 -13.80 1.32 11.01
N GLY A 145 -12.77 0.52 11.30
CA GLY A 145 -12.89 -0.87 11.72
C GLY A 145 -12.90 -1.11 13.24
N GLY A 146 -12.85 -0.05 14.05
CA GLY A 146 -12.59 -0.11 15.49
C GLY A 146 -11.12 -0.30 15.82
N GLN A 147 -10.83 -0.70 17.07
CA GLN A 147 -9.48 -1.07 17.48
C GLN A 147 -9.07 -2.39 16.83
N ILE A 148 -8.00 -2.37 16.03
CA ILE A 148 -7.48 -3.55 15.34
C ILE A 148 -6.33 -4.18 16.14
N PHE A 149 -5.41 -3.36 16.65
CA PHE A 149 -4.36 -3.79 17.55
C PHE A 149 -4.69 -3.32 18.96
N PHE A 150 -4.69 -4.24 19.92
CA PHE A 150 -5.05 -3.91 21.29
C PHE A 150 -4.02 -3.00 21.96
N ASN A 151 -2.74 -3.19 21.65
CA ASN A 151 -1.63 -2.35 22.09
C ASN A 151 -0.38 -2.63 21.24
N LEU A 152 0.72 -1.94 21.57
CA LEU A 152 2.01 -2.09 20.89
C LEU A 152 2.71 -3.44 21.12
N ASN A 153 2.22 -4.28 22.03
CA ASN A 153 2.75 -5.64 22.21
C ASN A 153 2.15 -6.65 21.23
N ASP A 154 1.13 -6.29 20.45
CA ASP A 154 0.62 -7.11 19.36
C ASP A 154 1.75 -7.42 18.35
N VAL A 155 1.90 -8.67 17.94
CA VAL A 155 2.98 -9.11 17.05
C VAL A 155 2.96 -8.37 15.71
N ASN A 156 1.79 -8.01 15.19
CA ASN A 156 1.66 -7.27 13.94
C ASN A 156 1.98 -5.79 14.15
N ALA A 157 1.57 -5.22 15.30
CA ALA A 157 1.96 -3.87 15.68
C ALA A 157 3.49 -3.74 15.84
N LYS A 158 4.15 -4.72 16.48
CA LYS A 158 5.61 -4.77 16.60
C LYS A 158 6.30 -4.85 15.25
N ARG A 159 5.84 -5.71 14.34
CA ARG A 159 6.41 -5.81 12.98
C ARG A 159 6.29 -4.51 12.19
N ILE A 160 5.14 -3.86 12.25
CA ILE A 160 4.94 -2.54 11.63
C ILE A 160 5.88 -1.52 12.26
N ALA A 161 5.96 -1.46 13.60
CA ALA A 161 6.86 -0.54 14.29
C ALA A 161 8.33 -0.79 13.93
N TYR A 162 8.77 -2.05 13.94
CA TYR A 162 10.11 -2.48 13.58
C TYR A 162 10.49 -2.06 12.16
N TRP A 163 9.57 -2.25 11.20
CA TRP A 163 9.77 -1.80 9.83
C TRP A 163 9.95 -0.29 9.74
N ILE A 164 9.08 0.48 10.38
CA ILE A 164 9.12 1.96 10.35
C ILE A 164 10.39 2.50 11.02
N SER A 165 10.84 1.89 12.12
CA SER A 165 12.01 2.30 12.89
C SER A 165 13.36 2.01 12.21
N ARG A 166 13.37 1.22 11.13
CA ARG A 166 14.61 0.80 10.45
C ARG A 166 14.61 1.27 9.00
N PRO A 167 14.82 2.57 8.75
CA PRO A 167 15.05 3.05 7.40
C PRO A 167 16.23 2.34 6.77
N MET A 168 16.16 2.21 5.45
CA MET A 168 17.31 1.81 4.64
C MET A 168 18.48 2.77 4.89
N PRO A 169 19.73 2.28 4.88
CA PRO A 169 20.90 3.12 5.06
C PRO A 169 20.92 4.30 4.09
N GLN A 170 21.51 5.42 4.52
CA GLN A 170 21.57 6.62 3.68
C GLN A 170 22.20 6.32 2.32
N GLY A 171 21.56 6.79 1.24
CA GLY A 171 22.00 6.56 -0.13
C GLY A 171 21.57 5.21 -0.72
N GLN A 172 20.89 4.37 0.04
CA GLN A 172 20.32 3.10 -0.46
C GLN A 172 18.81 3.23 -0.67
N ASP A 173 18.31 2.55 -1.70
CA ASP A 173 16.89 2.52 -2.03
C ASP A 173 16.14 1.39 -1.30
N GLU A 174 14.83 1.32 -1.52
CA GLU A 174 13.92 0.32 -0.95
C GLU A 174 14.25 -1.14 -1.33
N PHE A 175 15.02 -1.37 -2.40
CA PHE A 175 15.38 -2.69 -2.90
C PHE A 175 16.76 -3.16 -2.48
N SER A 176 17.52 -2.33 -1.75
CA SER A 176 18.85 -2.72 -1.30
C SER A 176 18.82 -3.98 -0.41
N ILE A 177 19.87 -4.80 -0.58
CA ILE A 177 20.13 -6.02 0.18
C ILE A 177 20.27 -5.78 1.69
N ALA A 178 20.52 -4.54 2.13
CA ALA A 178 20.57 -4.20 3.55
C ALA A 178 19.27 -4.54 4.28
N GLY A 179 18.13 -4.57 3.57
CA GLY A 179 16.85 -5.01 4.09
C GLY A 179 16.84 -6.47 4.58
N ASN A 180 17.74 -7.32 4.10
CA ASN A 180 17.85 -8.70 4.58
C ASN A 180 18.27 -8.79 6.05
N SER A 181 18.94 -7.76 6.59
CA SER A 181 19.30 -7.70 8.02
C SER A 181 18.08 -7.67 8.96
N MET A 182 16.90 -7.38 8.40
CA MET A 182 15.64 -7.35 9.12
C MET A 182 14.95 -8.72 9.17
N LEU A 183 15.55 -9.74 8.56
CA LEU A 183 15.07 -11.11 8.55
C LEU A 183 16.06 -12.00 9.29
N ASP A 184 15.56 -13.03 9.96
CA ASP A 184 16.41 -14.07 10.52
C ASP A 184 17.20 -14.76 9.38
N PRO A 185 18.54 -14.83 9.44
CA PRO A 185 19.34 -15.31 8.32
C PRO A 185 19.22 -16.82 8.07
N ALA A 186 18.80 -17.60 9.08
CA ALA A 186 18.68 -19.06 8.96
C ALA A 186 17.31 -19.48 8.41
N THR A 187 16.25 -18.78 8.83
CA THR A 187 14.86 -19.16 8.57
C THR A 187 14.14 -18.19 7.63
N GLY A 188 14.67 -16.97 7.48
CA GLY A 188 14.02 -15.85 6.82
C GLY A 188 12.79 -15.34 7.57
N ALA A 189 12.62 -15.69 8.86
CA ALA A 189 11.53 -15.20 9.69
C ALA A 189 11.63 -13.68 9.89
N CYS A 190 10.48 -13.04 10.05
CA CYS A 190 10.39 -11.60 10.31
C CYS A 190 10.85 -11.30 11.74
N LEU A 191 11.94 -10.52 11.88
CA LEU A 191 12.32 -9.93 13.17
C LEU A 191 11.33 -8.83 13.54
N ASP A 192 11.16 -8.56 14.84
CA ASP A 192 10.21 -7.56 15.34
C ASP A 192 10.77 -6.68 16.48
N GLN A 193 12.10 -6.75 16.71
CA GLN A 193 12.86 -6.01 17.73
C GLN A 193 14.30 -5.76 17.27
#